data_AF-A0AAN7JTI7-F1
#
_entry.id   AF-A0AAN7JTI7-F1
#
_cell.length_a   1.000
_cell.length_b   1.000
_cell.length_c   1.000
_cell.angle_alpha   90.00
_cell.angle_beta   90.00
_cell.angle_gamma   90.00
#
_symmetry.space_group_name_H-M   'P 1'
#
loop_
_entity.id
_entity.type
_entity.pdbx_description
1 polymer ?
#
loop_
_entity_poly.entity_id
_entity_poly.type
_entity_poly.pdbx_seq_one_letter_code
_entity_poly.pdbx_strand_id
1 'polypeptide(L)'
;MDFELQKRCKEAEERITIISEEFEQDPFIMGVSNDASILIRAIRNLSKEKMSLAMEVSEFLQSKIAERASAEEALRLAMMEMQLQIQRLERERRRNCTLAKIPGERMDLRRPCNLLDQALGLEEHGGLKPLAGAVVLIEDCVETSGAFVLHHLIKRSLSPSSLLLNSSALVFIAFSQPFSHYDRVLRKLGCNLSAQRENRRLVFFDMLMFQCPDETGGKAVEAGLASLFQKVQDAVSSLVAEEKNCITVVMDDVSLMEVAANGYSDDVLNFMHYCHTLTSDFGCTLIALNHEDIYYGPEGSMTLLQMEYMADVLVRTEPLATGSAADVHGQLTISRRKIPERQGISRGRMHNFHFRVKENNVEYFYPGTLS
;
A
#
# COMPACT_ATOMS: atom_id res chain seq x y z
N MET A 1 -11.06 22.13 -10.86
CA MET A 1 -12.13 22.99 -10.29
C MET A 1 -12.92 22.27 -9.20
N ASP A 2 -13.02 22.89 -8.01
CA ASP A 2 -13.76 22.33 -6.86
C ASP A 2 -15.24 22.69 -6.92
N PHE A 3 -16.05 21.71 -7.33
CA PHE A 3 -17.50 21.85 -7.53
C PHE A 3 -18.22 22.25 -6.24
N GLU A 4 -17.74 21.80 -5.07
CA GLU A 4 -18.34 22.12 -3.78
C GLU A 4 -18.09 23.58 -3.41
N LEU A 5 -16.89 24.11 -3.66
CA LEU A 5 -16.56 25.51 -3.37
C LEU A 5 -17.33 26.49 -4.27
N GLN A 6 -17.52 26.15 -5.55
CA GLN A 6 -18.36 26.93 -6.46
C GLN A 6 -19.83 26.91 -6.06
N LYS A 7 -20.34 25.75 -5.65
CA LYS A 7 -21.71 25.61 -5.13
C LYS A 7 -21.92 26.51 -3.91
N ARG A 8 -21.00 26.51 -2.94
CA ARG A 8 -21.10 27.36 -1.75
C ARG A 8 -20.99 28.86 -2.05
N CYS A 9 -20.20 29.24 -3.05
CA CYS A 9 -20.14 30.62 -3.52
C CYS A 9 -21.48 31.07 -4.10
N LYS A 10 -22.08 30.22 -4.95
CA LYS A 10 -23.41 30.50 -5.55
C LYS A 10 -24.51 30.56 -4.49
N GLU A 11 -24.52 29.64 -3.54
CA GLU A 11 -25.47 29.66 -2.41
C GLU A 11 -25.31 30.90 -1.53
N ALA A 12 -24.08 31.41 -1.36
CA ALA A 12 -23.82 32.64 -0.62
C ALA A 12 -24.34 33.88 -1.38
N GLU A 13 -24.11 33.94 -2.70
CA GLU A 13 -24.63 35.01 -3.56
C GLU A 13 -26.17 35.05 -3.58
N GLU A 14 -26.82 33.88 -3.70
CA GLU A 14 -28.29 33.76 -3.64
C GLU A 14 -28.85 34.25 -2.30
N ARG A 15 -28.17 33.95 -1.18
CA ARG A 15 -28.55 34.45 0.16
C ARG A 15 -28.40 35.97 0.28
N ILE A 16 -27.39 36.57 -0.35
CA ILE A 16 -27.23 38.04 -0.38
C ILE A 16 -28.41 38.67 -1.12
N THR A 17 -28.80 38.11 -2.27
CA THR A 17 -29.94 38.60 -3.06
C THR A 17 -31.24 38.56 -2.23
N ILE A 18 -31.52 37.45 -1.56
CA ILE A 18 -32.73 37.30 -0.73
C ILE A 18 -32.74 38.32 0.42
N ILE A 19 -31.62 38.52 1.11
CA ILE A 19 -31.51 39.48 2.22
C ILE A 19 -31.70 40.92 1.72
N SER A 20 -31.23 41.23 0.50
CA SER A 20 -31.44 42.55 -0.11
C SER A 20 -32.90 42.79 -0.52
N GLU A 21 -33.58 41.77 -1.03
CA GLU A 21 -35.01 41.85 -1.38
C GLU A 21 -35.90 41.98 -0.13
N GLU A 22 -35.59 41.25 0.95
CA GLU A 22 -36.25 41.40 2.26
C GLU A 22 -36.07 42.81 2.83
N PHE A 23 -34.94 43.47 2.54
CA PHE A 23 -34.67 44.83 3.00
C PHE A 23 -35.42 45.90 2.18
N GLU A 24 -35.65 45.68 0.88
CA GLU A 24 -36.39 46.62 0.02
C GLU A 24 -37.92 46.53 0.18
N GLN A 25 -38.44 45.38 0.63
CA GLN A 25 -39.88 45.14 0.77
C GLN A 25 -40.53 45.70 2.04
N ASP A 26 -39.86 46.58 2.78
CA ASP A 26 -40.31 47.07 4.09
C ASP A 26 -40.82 48.54 4.07
N PRO A 27 -41.88 48.91 3.30
CA PRO A 27 -42.49 50.22 3.43
C PRO A 27 -43.57 50.21 4.53
N PHE A 28 -43.51 51.23 5.39
CA PHE A 28 -44.59 51.73 6.24
C PHE A 28 -45.05 50.87 7.44
N ILE A 29 -44.66 51.30 8.64
CA ILE A 29 -45.65 51.52 9.71
C ILE A 29 -45.40 52.89 10.37
N MET A 30 -46.03 53.93 9.82
CA MET A 30 -46.25 55.19 10.56
C MET A 30 -47.39 54.94 11.56
N GLY A 31 -47.06 54.62 12.81
CA GLY A 31 -48.02 54.65 13.91
C GLY A 31 -47.97 53.46 14.87
N VAL A 32 -46.83 53.20 15.52
CA VAL A 32 -46.76 52.21 16.62
C VAL A 32 -46.04 52.82 17.82
N SER A 33 -46.43 52.40 19.03
CA SER A 33 -45.94 52.87 20.33
C SER A 33 -44.41 52.86 20.44
N ASN A 34 -43.88 53.63 21.41
CA ASN A 34 -42.44 53.84 21.63
C ASN A 34 -41.63 52.53 21.69
N ASP A 35 -42.19 51.43 22.21
CA ASP A 35 -41.52 50.13 22.33
C ASP A 35 -41.32 49.42 20.98
N ALA A 36 -42.26 49.53 20.05
CA ALA A 36 -42.14 48.93 18.72
C ALA A 36 -41.05 49.62 17.88
N SER A 37 -40.83 50.93 18.09
CA SER A 37 -39.80 51.69 17.38
C SER A 37 -38.37 51.23 17.71
N ILE A 38 -38.13 50.79 18.95
CA ILE A 38 -36.83 50.26 19.40
C ILE A 38 -36.57 48.89 18.77
N LEU A 39 -37.58 48.02 18.75
CA LEU A 39 -37.50 46.68 18.15
C LEU A 39 -37.24 46.76 16.63
N ILE A 40 -37.95 47.63 15.91
CA ILE A 40 -37.76 47.86 14.47
C ILE A 40 -36.33 48.35 14.19
N ARG A 41 -35.80 49.25 15.02
CA ARG A 41 -34.41 49.73 14.88
C ARG A 41 -33.40 48.60 15.11
N ALA A 42 -33.62 47.74 16.10
CA ALA A 42 -32.75 46.59 16.37
C ALA A 42 -32.76 45.57 15.22
N ILE A 43 -33.94 45.25 14.67
CA ILE A 43 -34.09 44.36 13.52
C ILE A 43 -33.35 44.93 12.29
N ARG A 44 -33.49 46.23 12.03
CA ARG A 44 -32.75 46.88 10.93
C ARG A 44 -31.23 46.84 11.12
N ASN A 45 -30.75 47.04 12.35
CA ASN A 45 -29.31 46.96 12.63
C ASN A 45 -28.79 45.52 12.43
N LEU A 46 -29.50 44.52 12.96
CA LEU A 46 -29.14 43.11 12.77
C LEU A 46 -29.19 42.70 11.29
N SER A 47 -30.14 43.22 10.52
CA SER A 47 -30.22 42.97 9.07
C SER A 47 -29.03 43.58 8.32
N LYS A 48 -28.58 44.77 8.71
CA LYS A 48 -27.37 45.40 8.13
C LYS A 48 -26.11 44.62 8.46
N GLU A 49 -25.96 44.17 9.70
CA GLU A 49 -24.83 43.32 10.12
C GLU A 49 -24.83 41.98 9.37
N LYS A 50 -26.01 41.35 9.24
CA LYS A 50 -26.19 40.11 8.45
C LYS A 50 -25.79 40.29 6.99
N MET A 51 -26.16 41.42 6.38
CA MET A 51 -25.80 41.73 4.98
C MET A 51 -24.30 41.99 4.82
N SER A 52 -23.69 42.74 5.75
CA SER A 52 -22.23 42.96 5.77
C SER A 52 -21.46 41.65 5.83
N LEU A 53 -21.83 40.77 6.78
CA LEU A 53 -21.18 39.48 6.95
C LEU A 53 -21.35 38.58 5.71
N ALA A 54 -22.53 38.61 5.08
CA ALA A 54 -22.77 37.83 3.87
C ALA A 54 -21.88 38.29 2.69
N MET A 55 -21.69 39.60 2.51
CA MET A 55 -20.78 40.14 1.50
C MET A 55 -19.33 39.73 1.77
N GLU A 56 -18.85 39.84 3.01
CA GLU A 56 -17.49 39.42 3.40
C GLU A 56 -17.24 37.93 3.11
N VAL A 57 -18.22 37.07 3.40
CA VAL A 57 -18.12 35.63 3.11
C VAL A 57 -18.06 35.38 1.61
N SER A 58 -18.84 36.11 0.80
CA SER A 58 -18.80 35.98 -0.66
C SER A 58 -17.44 36.40 -1.23
N GLU A 59 -16.91 37.55 -0.82
CA GLU A 59 -15.59 38.02 -1.23
C GLU A 59 -14.47 37.03 -0.85
N PHE A 60 -14.53 36.48 0.37
CA PHE A 60 -13.59 35.46 0.82
C PHE A 60 -13.64 34.19 -0.04
N LEU A 61 -14.83 33.69 -0.36
CA LEU A 61 -15.01 32.51 -1.19
C LEU A 61 -14.50 32.74 -2.63
N GLN A 62 -14.80 33.90 -3.22
CA GLN A 62 -14.32 34.28 -4.55
C GLN A 62 -12.78 34.37 -4.59
N SER A 63 -12.17 34.98 -3.56
CA SER A 63 -10.72 35.04 -3.40
C SER A 63 -10.08 33.64 -3.34
N LYS A 64 -10.67 32.72 -2.56
CA LYS A 64 -10.20 31.32 -2.47
C LYS A 64 -10.32 30.55 -3.78
N ILE A 65 -11.38 30.79 -4.55
CA ILE A 65 -11.53 30.21 -5.89
C ILE A 65 -10.41 30.71 -6.82
N ALA A 66 -10.12 32.02 -6.82
CA ALA A 66 -9.07 32.60 -7.65
C ALA A 66 -7.67 32.10 -7.27
N GLU A 67 -7.36 32.04 -5.96
CA GLU A 67 -6.09 31.51 -5.45
C GLU A 67 -5.87 30.06 -5.89
N ARG A 68 -6.91 29.22 -5.81
CA ARG A 68 -6.84 27.82 -6.20
C ARG A 68 -6.72 27.63 -7.71
N ALA A 69 -7.41 28.45 -8.51
CA ALA A 69 -7.27 28.43 -9.97
C ALA A 69 -5.84 28.80 -10.40
N SER A 70 -5.24 29.79 -9.75
CA SER A 70 -3.84 30.18 -9.96
C SER A 70 -2.88 29.04 -9.58
N ALA A 71 -3.08 28.39 -8.44
CA ALA A 71 -2.28 27.25 -8.01
C ALA A 71 -2.39 26.03 -8.96
N GLU A 72 -3.59 25.76 -9.48
CA GLU A 72 -3.84 24.68 -10.45
C GLU A 72 -3.08 24.92 -11.77
N GLU A 73 -3.05 26.16 -12.28
CA GLU A 73 -2.28 26.49 -13.49
C GLU A 73 -0.76 26.48 -13.23
N ALA A 74 -0.29 26.98 -12.08
CA ALA A 74 1.11 26.90 -11.70
C ALA A 74 1.59 25.43 -11.60
N LEU A 75 0.78 24.54 -11.03
CA LEU A 75 1.05 23.12 -10.98
C LEU A 75 1.10 22.50 -12.39
N ARG A 76 0.20 22.92 -13.29
CA ARG A 76 0.16 22.45 -14.69
C ARG A 76 1.43 22.85 -15.44
N LEU A 77 1.89 24.08 -15.29
CA LEU A 77 3.14 24.56 -15.89
C LEU A 77 4.36 23.81 -15.36
N ALA A 78 4.46 23.62 -14.04
CA ALA A 78 5.54 22.86 -13.42
C ALA A 78 5.56 21.39 -13.88
N MET A 79 4.39 20.77 -14.08
CA MET A 79 4.28 19.42 -14.64
C MET A 79 4.79 19.35 -16.08
N MET A 80 4.46 20.34 -16.93
CA MET A 80 4.94 20.40 -18.32
C MET A 80 6.47 20.59 -18.37
N GLU A 81 7.03 21.48 -17.54
CA GLU A 81 8.46 21.70 -17.44
C GLU A 81 9.20 20.43 -16.98
N MET A 82 8.69 19.74 -15.97
CA MET A 82 9.27 18.49 -15.48
C MET A 82 9.23 17.38 -16.56
N GLN A 83 8.13 17.28 -17.33
CA GLN A 83 8.04 16.33 -18.44
C GLN A 83 9.08 16.60 -19.54
N LEU A 84 9.32 17.88 -19.86
CA LEU A 84 10.37 18.27 -20.80
C LEU A 84 11.76 17.86 -20.27
N GLN A 85 12.01 18.04 -18.98
CA GLN A 85 13.27 17.66 -18.35
C GLN A 85 13.49 16.13 -18.38
N ILE A 86 12.44 15.35 -18.12
CA ILE A 86 12.48 13.88 -18.25
C ILE A 86 12.82 13.48 -19.68
N GLN A 87 12.13 14.03 -20.68
CA GLN A 87 12.42 13.72 -22.09
C GLN A 87 13.84 14.11 -22.49
N ARG A 88 14.36 15.24 -21.98
CA ARG A 88 15.74 15.67 -22.23
C ARG A 88 16.74 14.67 -21.64
N LEU A 89 16.57 14.28 -20.38
CA LEU A 89 17.42 13.31 -19.71
C LEU A 89 17.35 11.93 -20.38
N GLU A 90 16.18 11.50 -20.85
CA GLU A 90 16.06 10.25 -21.62
C GLU A 90 16.82 10.31 -22.95
N ARG A 91 16.80 11.45 -23.65
CA ARG A 91 17.58 11.65 -24.89
C ARG A 91 19.08 11.64 -24.62
N GLU A 92 19.53 12.30 -23.55
CA GLU A 92 20.93 12.28 -23.11
C GLU A 92 21.35 10.86 -22.70
N ARG A 93 20.50 10.12 -21.97
CA ARG A 93 20.73 8.71 -21.63
C ARG A 93 20.86 7.83 -22.88
N ARG A 94 19.98 8.02 -23.89
CA ARG A 94 20.05 7.29 -25.17
C ARG A 94 21.35 7.57 -25.92
N ARG A 95 21.82 8.82 -25.93
CA ARG A 95 23.11 9.21 -26.53
C ARG A 95 24.31 8.62 -25.78
N ASN A 96 24.29 8.64 -24.45
CA ASN A 96 25.35 8.05 -23.64
C ASN A 96 25.38 6.51 -23.75
N CYS A 97 24.22 5.85 -23.88
CA CYS A 97 24.14 4.42 -24.17
C CYS A 97 24.69 4.05 -25.56
N THR A 98 24.63 4.95 -26.55
CA THR A 98 25.22 4.70 -27.87
C THR A 98 26.73 4.89 -27.87
N LEU A 99 27.27 5.74 -26.99
CA LEU A 99 28.71 5.98 -26.81
C LEU A 99 29.42 4.93 -25.92
N ALA A 100 28.68 4.15 -25.12
CA ALA A 100 29.23 3.14 -24.22
C ALA A 100 29.39 1.72 -24.84
N LYS A 101 29.30 1.58 -26.17
CA LYS A 101 29.69 0.33 -26.85
C LYS A 101 31.19 0.32 -27.13
N ILE A 102 31.98 0.18 -26.07
CA ILE A 102 33.37 -0.29 -26.16
C ILE A 102 33.31 -1.82 -26.00
N PRO A 103 33.80 -2.62 -26.97
CA PRO A 103 33.71 -4.07 -26.87
C PRO A 103 34.84 -4.58 -25.96
N GLY A 104 34.45 -5.06 -24.78
CA GLY A 104 35.34 -5.86 -23.94
C GLY A 104 35.31 -5.45 -22.49
N GLU A 105 34.27 -5.88 -21.75
CA GLU A 105 34.42 -6.22 -20.35
C GLU A 105 33.24 -7.10 -19.89
N ARG A 106 33.61 -8.33 -19.48
CA ARG A 106 32.91 -9.32 -18.64
C ARG A 106 31.43 -9.60 -18.94
N MET A 107 31.16 -10.86 -19.31
CA MET A 107 29.84 -11.46 -19.19
C MET A 107 29.39 -11.41 -17.72
N ASP A 108 28.54 -10.45 -17.39
CA ASP A 108 27.67 -10.56 -16.23
C ASP A 108 26.74 -11.75 -16.50
N LEU A 109 26.81 -12.81 -15.68
CA LEU A 109 25.75 -13.80 -15.54
C LEU A 109 24.53 -13.10 -14.90
N ARG A 110 23.86 -12.20 -15.63
CA ARG A 110 22.61 -11.59 -15.17
C ARG A 110 21.52 -12.65 -15.17
N ARG A 111 20.99 -12.93 -13.98
CA ARG A 111 19.73 -13.68 -13.84
C ARG A 111 18.64 -12.91 -14.61
N PRO A 112 17.83 -13.56 -15.45
CA PRO A 112 16.71 -12.89 -16.10
C PRO A 112 15.74 -12.43 -15.02
N CYS A 113 15.60 -11.11 -14.87
CA CYS A 113 14.65 -10.50 -13.95
C CYS A 113 13.27 -10.53 -14.63
N ASN A 114 12.28 -11.12 -13.96
CA ASN A 114 10.90 -11.08 -14.45
C ASN A 114 10.26 -9.71 -14.13
N LEU A 115 9.10 -9.40 -14.72
CA LEU A 115 8.41 -8.12 -14.49
C LEU A 115 8.09 -7.88 -13.01
N LEU A 116 7.83 -8.95 -12.25
CA LEU A 116 7.63 -8.89 -10.80
C LEU A 116 8.90 -8.42 -10.06
N ASP A 117 10.06 -8.99 -10.35
CA ASP A 117 11.34 -8.58 -9.76
C ASP A 117 11.65 -7.11 -10.10
N GLN A 118 11.38 -6.71 -11.34
CA GLN A 118 11.57 -5.32 -11.78
C GLN A 118 10.64 -4.35 -11.03
N ALA A 119 9.35 -4.69 -10.91
CA ALA A 119 8.35 -3.86 -10.24
C ALA A 119 8.62 -3.75 -8.73
N LEU A 120 9.14 -4.81 -8.11
CA LEU A 120 9.59 -4.81 -6.71
C LEU A 120 10.96 -4.15 -6.53
N GLY A 121 11.58 -3.64 -7.61
CA GLY A 121 12.90 -3.01 -7.57
C GLY A 121 14.00 -3.96 -7.12
N LEU A 122 13.83 -5.27 -7.29
CA LEU A 122 14.78 -6.32 -6.88
C LEU A 122 15.95 -6.48 -7.86
N GLU A 123 16.07 -5.60 -8.86
CA GLU A 123 17.21 -5.59 -9.77
C GLU A 123 18.51 -5.32 -8.99
N GLU A 124 19.53 -6.15 -9.20
CA GLU A 124 20.85 -6.04 -8.55
C GLU A 124 21.66 -4.85 -9.13
N HIS A 125 21.07 -3.66 -9.19
CA HIS A 125 21.72 -2.44 -9.60
C HIS A 125 22.19 -1.65 -8.38
N GLY A 126 23.40 -2.01 -7.91
CA GLY A 126 24.17 -1.22 -6.96
C GLY A 126 23.82 -1.44 -5.49
N GLY A 127 24.34 -2.54 -4.90
CA GLY A 127 24.67 -2.70 -3.47
C GLY A 127 23.57 -2.55 -2.39
N LEU A 128 22.43 -1.95 -2.69
CA LEU A 128 21.31 -1.70 -1.79
C LEU A 128 20.33 -2.88 -1.84
N LYS A 129 19.94 -3.38 -0.66
CA LYS A 129 18.85 -4.35 -0.52
C LYS A 129 17.50 -3.63 -0.67
N PRO A 130 16.76 -3.82 -1.77
CA PRO A 130 15.61 -2.96 -2.09
C PRO A 130 14.40 -3.11 -1.17
N LEU A 131 14.36 -4.20 -0.38
CA LEU A 131 13.31 -4.54 0.59
C LEU A 131 13.82 -4.70 2.03
N ALA A 132 15.09 -4.36 2.31
CA ALA A 132 15.58 -4.45 3.69
C ALA A 132 14.81 -3.48 4.58
N GLY A 133 14.27 -3.97 5.70
CA GLY A 133 13.41 -3.20 6.59
C GLY A 133 11.99 -2.93 6.06
N ALA A 134 11.60 -3.48 4.90
CA ALA A 134 10.31 -3.19 4.28
C ALA A 134 9.22 -4.19 4.69
N VAL A 135 7.97 -3.73 4.71
CA VAL A 135 6.75 -4.54 4.82
C VAL A 135 6.13 -4.71 3.43
N VAL A 136 5.96 -5.97 3.02
CA VAL A 136 5.29 -6.35 1.78
C VAL A 136 3.97 -7.03 2.14
N LEU A 137 2.86 -6.43 1.73
CA LEU A 137 1.54 -7.02 1.85
C LEU A 137 1.09 -7.56 0.49
N ILE A 138 0.68 -8.82 0.46
CA ILE A 138 0.07 -9.46 -0.69
C ILE A 138 -1.43 -9.59 -0.40
N GLU A 139 -2.24 -9.04 -1.27
CA GLU A 139 -3.69 -9.13 -1.22
C GLU A 139 -4.17 -9.92 -2.42
N ASP A 140 -5.03 -10.88 -2.17
CA ASP A 140 -5.65 -11.70 -3.19
C ASP A 140 -7.13 -11.94 -2.88
N CYS A 141 -7.78 -12.67 -3.78
CA CYS A 141 -9.15 -13.13 -3.59
C CYS A 141 -9.23 -14.62 -3.89
N VAL A 142 -10.29 -15.28 -3.42
CA VAL A 142 -10.53 -16.71 -3.65
C VAL A 142 -10.55 -17.05 -5.15
N GLU A 143 -11.08 -16.15 -5.98
CA GLU A 143 -11.09 -16.34 -7.45
C GLU A 143 -9.67 -16.31 -8.04
N THR A 144 -8.79 -15.45 -7.52
CA THR A 144 -7.46 -15.18 -8.06
C THR A 144 -6.41 -15.16 -6.95
N SER A 145 -5.79 -16.32 -6.68
CA SER A 145 -4.83 -16.45 -5.59
C SER A 145 -3.47 -15.79 -5.86
N GLY A 146 -2.94 -15.10 -4.85
CA GLY A 146 -1.63 -14.47 -4.77
C GLY A 146 -0.52 -15.39 -4.24
N ALA A 147 -0.83 -16.66 -3.94
CA ALA A 147 0.15 -17.62 -3.40
C ALA A 147 1.39 -17.77 -4.29
N PHE A 148 1.27 -17.61 -5.61
CA PHE A 148 2.43 -17.66 -6.51
C PHE A 148 3.42 -16.51 -6.27
N VAL A 149 2.96 -15.33 -5.85
CA VAL A 149 3.81 -14.19 -5.48
C VAL A 149 4.56 -14.54 -4.20
N LEU A 150 3.86 -15.07 -3.19
CA LEU A 150 4.45 -15.52 -1.93
C LEU A 150 5.57 -16.56 -2.19
N HIS A 151 5.28 -17.58 -3.00
CA HIS A 151 6.27 -18.59 -3.38
C HIS A 151 7.46 -18.00 -4.15
N HIS A 152 7.23 -17.04 -5.05
CA HIS A 152 8.31 -16.35 -5.76
C HIS A 152 9.22 -15.58 -4.78
N LEU A 153 8.65 -14.86 -3.82
CA LEU A 153 9.40 -14.11 -2.81
C LEU A 153 10.16 -15.05 -1.87
N ILE A 154 9.55 -16.14 -1.40
CA ILE A 154 10.23 -17.18 -0.59
C ILE A 154 11.44 -17.74 -1.35
N LYS A 155 11.24 -18.16 -2.60
CA LYS A 155 12.31 -18.65 -3.46
C LYS A 155 13.41 -17.60 -3.61
N ARG A 156 13.05 -16.33 -3.77
CA ARG A 156 14.01 -15.25 -3.96
C ARG A 156 14.81 -14.97 -2.69
N SER A 157 14.18 -14.95 -1.50
CA SER A 157 14.87 -14.79 -0.21
C SER A 157 15.85 -15.92 0.08
N LEU A 158 15.55 -17.15 -0.34
CA LEU A 158 16.40 -18.33 -0.15
C LEU A 158 17.41 -18.55 -1.27
N SER A 159 17.21 -17.91 -2.43
CA SER A 159 18.14 -18.03 -3.55
C SER A 159 19.46 -17.34 -3.24
N PRO A 160 20.61 -17.95 -3.58
CA PRO A 160 21.89 -17.26 -3.46
C PRO A 160 21.91 -16.06 -4.42
N SER A 161 22.18 -14.88 -3.89
CA SER A 161 22.56 -13.68 -4.66
C SER A 161 24.08 -13.60 -4.75
N SER A 162 24.60 -13.11 -5.88
CA SER A 162 26.03 -13.16 -6.22
C SER A 162 26.95 -12.41 -5.24
N LEU A 163 26.39 -11.57 -4.37
CA LEU A 163 27.11 -10.75 -3.40
C LEU A 163 26.99 -11.22 -1.93
N LEU A 164 26.08 -12.15 -1.62
CA LEU A 164 25.72 -12.52 -0.24
C LEU A 164 25.45 -14.03 -0.11
N LEU A 165 26.37 -14.85 -0.63
CA LEU A 165 26.27 -16.31 -0.50
C LEU A 165 26.06 -16.68 0.98
N ASN A 166 24.94 -17.36 1.27
CA ASN A 166 24.59 -17.92 2.59
C ASN A 166 24.26 -16.94 3.73
N SER A 167 24.18 -15.64 3.47
CA SER A 167 23.81 -14.63 4.48
C SER A 167 22.31 -14.35 4.56
N SER A 168 21.47 -15.06 3.80
CA SER A 168 20.02 -14.93 3.89
C SER A 168 19.36 -16.11 4.61
N ALA A 169 18.34 -15.80 5.41
CA ALA A 169 17.53 -16.73 6.15
C ALA A 169 16.05 -16.32 6.11
N LEU A 170 15.18 -17.32 6.28
CA LEU A 170 13.72 -17.18 6.22
C LEU A 170 13.11 -17.71 7.53
N VAL A 171 12.24 -16.92 8.14
CA VAL A 171 11.34 -17.38 9.21
C VAL A 171 9.96 -17.45 8.59
N PHE A 172 9.40 -18.65 8.48
CA PHE A 172 8.13 -18.89 7.79
C PHE A 172 7.08 -19.39 8.78
N ILE A 173 6.01 -18.62 8.94
CA ILE A 173 4.84 -18.89 9.77
C ILE A 173 3.71 -19.33 8.83
N ALA A 174 3.26 -20.58 9.00
CA ALA A 174 2.32 -21.23 8.09
C ALA A 174 1.02 -21.62 8.79
N PHE A 175 -0.06 -20.91 8.47
CA PHE A 175 -1.43 -21.16 8.92
C PHE A 175 -2.26 -21.95 7.89
N SER A 176 -1.88 -21.96 6.61
CA SER A 176 -2.71 -22.51 5.53
C SER A 176 -2.37 -23.96 5.17
N GLN A 177 -1.07 -24.30 5.10
CA GLN A 177 -0.63 -25.62 4.62
C GLN A 177 0.57 -26.17 5.42
N PRO A 178 0.75 -27.50 5.48
CA PRO A 178 1.88 -28.09 6.18
C PRO A 178 3.18 -27.89 5.38
N PHE A 179 4.33 -28.03 6.05
CA PHE A 179 5.66 -27.91 5.42
C PHE A 179 5.79 -28.72 4.11
N SER A 180 5.24 -29.93 4.07
CA SER A 180 5.33 -30.83 2.92
C SER A 180 4.66 -30.28 1.66
N HIS A 181 3.63 -29.44 1.81
CA HIS A 181 3.00 -28.74 0.69
C HIS A 181 3.98 -27.73 0.09
N TYR A 182 4.50 -26.82 0.92
CA TYR A 182 5.41 -25.77 0.49
C TYR A 182 6.70 -26.31 -0.12
N ASP A 183 7.29 -27.36 0.48
CA ASP A 183 8.50 -27.99 -0.09
C ASP A 183 8.23 -28.59 -1.48
N ARG A 184 7.06 -29.21 -1.70
CA ARG A 184 6.69 -29.75 -3.02
C ARG A 184 6.53 -28.64 -4.07
N VAL A 185 5.83 -27.56 -3.72
CA VAL A 185 5.59 -26.44 -4.64
C VAL A 185 6.89 -25.72 -4.98
N LEU A 186 7.69 -25.35 -3.98
CA LEU A 186 8.96 -24.65 -4.19
C LEU A 186 9.99 -25.52 -4.89
N ARG A 187 9.96 -26.85 -4.72
CA ARG A 187 10.83 -27.76 -5.48
C ARG A 187 10.54 -27.73 -6.97
N LYS A 188 9.28 -27.60 -7.39
CA LYS A 188 8.92 -27.37 -8.81
C LYS A 188 9.47 -26.04 -9.34
N LEU A 189 9.55 -25.04 -8.46
CA LEU A 189 10.16 -23.75 -8.77
C LEU A 189 11.71 -23.77 -8.66
N GLY A 190 12.33 -24.92 -8.36
CA GLY A 190 13.78 -25.07 -8.25
C GLY A 190 14.38 -24.69 -6.89
N CYS A 191 13.58 -24.68 -5.80
CA CYS A 191 14.02 -24.40 -4.43
C CYS A 191 13.67 -25.57 -3.50
N ASN A 192 14.66 -26.19 -2.86
CA ASN A 192 14.45 -27.30 -1.92
C ASN A 192 14.41 -26.78 -0.49
N LEU A 193 13.22 -26.72 0.13
CA LEU A 193 13.05 -26.17 1.48
C LEU A 193 13.68 -27.06 2.55
N SER A 194 13.60 -28.38 2.40
CA SER A 194 14.26 -29.31 3.34
C SER A 194 15.76 -29.05 3.43
N ALA A 195 16.42 -28.86 2.28
CA ALA A 195 17.84 -28.51 2.25
C ALA A 195 18.12 -27.12 2.88
N GLN A 196 17.23 -26.14 2.70
CA GLN A 196 17.41 -24.83 3.36
C GLN A 196 17.26 -24.93 4.89
N ARG A 197 16.36 -25.80 5.36
CA ARG A 197 16.18 -26.06 6.80
C ARG A 197 17.40 -26.74 7.41
N GLU A 198 17.95 -27.76 6.74
CA GLU A 198 19.18 -28.45 7.17
C GLU A 198 20.38 -27.50 7.21
N ASN A 199 20.46 -26.55 6.27
CA ASN A 199 21.49 -25.52 6.21
C ASN A 199 21.24 -24.33 7.16
N ARG A 200 20.25 -24.41 8.07
CA ARG A 200 19.85 -23.34 9.01
C ARG A 200 19.52 -22.00 8.33
N ARG A 201 18.95 -22.08 7.12
CA ARG A 201 18.46 -20.91 6.38
C ARG A 201 16.94 -20.79 6.40
N LEU A 202 16.25 -21.76 6.98
CA LEU A 202 14.80 -21.77 7.13
C LEU A 202 14.42 -22.22 8.54
N VAL A 203 13.68 -21.37 9.24
CA VAL A 203 12.92 -21.72 10.44
C VAL A 203 11.45 -21.76 10.05
N PHE A 204 10.78 -22.89 10.26
CA PHE A 204 9.38 -23.09 9.87
C PHE A 204 8.52 -23.33 11.11
N PHE A 205 7.47 -22.52 11.23
CA PHE A 205 6.46 -22.57 12.27
C PHE A 205 5.16 -23.11 11.67
N ASP A 206 4.84 -24.36 12.01
CA ASP A 206 3.58 -25.00 11.62
C ASP A 206 2.46 -24.57 12.58
N MET A 207 1.55 -23.74 12.07
CA MET A 207 0.44 -23.16 12.83
C MET A 207 -0.92 -23.73 12.42
N LEU A 208 -0.96 -24.84 11.66
CA LEU A 208 -2.21 -25.48 11.25
C LEU A 208 -3.13 -25.88 12.41
N MET A 209 -2.51 -26.29 13.52
CA MET A 209 -3.21 -26.70 14.74
C MET A 209 -3.14 -25.62 15.82
N PHE A 210 -2.80 -24.38 15.43
CA PHE A 210 -2.82 -23.26 16.36
C PHE A 210 -4.27 -22.96 16.73
N GLN A 211 -4.61 -23.24 17.98
CA GLN A 211 -5.91 -22.92 18.55
C GLN A 211 -5.66 -22.27 19.91
N CYS A 212 -6.25 -21.10 20.12
CA CYS A 212 -6.26 -20.48 21.43
C CYS A 212 -7.25 -21.25 22.32
N PRO A 213 -6.89 -21.61 23.56
CA PRO A 213 -7.76 -22.40 24.41
C PRO A 213 -9.07 -21.65 24.66
N ASP A 214 -10.21 -22.32 24.41
CA ASP A 214 -11.57 -21.75 24.47
C ASP A 214 -11.98 -21.25 25.87
N GLU A 215 -11.24 -21.61 26.92
CA GLU A 215 -11.73 -21.50 28.30
C GLU A 215 -11.42 -20.18 29.02
N THR A 216 -10.93 -19.11 28.37
CA THR A 216 -10.70 -17.84 29.10
C THR A 216 -10.69 -16.53 28.27
N GLY A 217 -11.58 -16.36 27.29
CA GLY A 217 -11.77 -15.07 26.60
C GLY A 217 -10.50 -14.48 25.93
N GLY A 218 -10.55 -13.23 25.46
CA GLY A 218 -9.47 -12.59 24.67
C GLY A 218 -8.05 -12.65 25.27
N LYS A 219 -7.91 -12.79 26.60
CA LYS A 219 -6.60 -12.93 27.26
C LYS A 219 -5.84 -14.21 26.88
N ALA A 220 -6.55 -15.30 26.57
CA ALA A 220 -5.92 -16.55 26.14
C ALA A 220 -5.35 -16.45 24.72
N VAL A 221 -6.02 -15.66 23.85
CA VAL A 221 -5.60 -15.40 22.48
C VAL A 221 -4.37 -14.51 22.46
N GLU A 222 -4.41 -13.39 23.19
CA GLU A 222 -3.28 -12.48 23.38
C GLU A 222 -2.03 -13.24 23.86
N ALA A 223 -2.16 -14.11 24.86
CA ALA A 223 -1.06 -14.92 25.37
C ALA A 223 -0.50 -15.91 24.33
N GLY A 224 -1.37 -16.49 23.49
CA GLY A 224 -0.96 -17.41 22.41
C GLY A 224 -0.15 -16.70 21.32
N LEU A 225 -0.64 -15.57 20.82
CA LEU A 225 0.05 -14.76 19.82
C LEU A 225 1.32 -14.12 20.37
N ALA A 226 1.32 -13.67 21.63
CA ALA A 226 2.52 -13.19 22.31
C ALA A 226 3.58 -14.31 22.41
N SER A 227 3.18 -15.54 22.75
CA SER A 227 4.10 -16.69 22.76
C SER A 227 4.65 -17.01 21.37
N LEU A 228 3.82 -16.93 20.33
CA LEU A 228 4.27 -17.08 18.95
C LEU A 228 5.28 -15.99 18.57
N PHE A 229 4.99 -14.73 18.90
CA PHE A 229 5.89 -13.63 18.63
C PHE A 229 7.24 -13.81 19.33
N GLN A 230 7.23 -14.24 20.59
CA GLN A 230 8.47 -14.51 21.32
C GLN A 230 9.32 -15.59 20.63
N LYS A 231 8.71 -16.68 20.14
CA LYS A 231 9.42 -17.70 19.35
C LYS A 231 9.99 -17.14 18.05
N VAL A 232 9.26 -16.25 17.38
CA VAL A 232 9.72 -15.57 16.15
C VAL A 232 10.90 -14.65 16.47
N GLN A 233 10.81 -13.85 17.52
CA GLN A 233 11.89 -12.97 17.97
C GLN A 233 13.15 -13.75 18.35
N ASP A 234 13.01 -14.87 19.08
CA ASP A 234 14.12 -15.75 19.44
C ASP A 234 14.78 -16.37 18.19
N ALA A 235 13.97 -16.78 17.21
CA ALA A 235 14.47 -17.30 15.93
C ALA A 235 15.24 -16.23 15.15
N VAL A 236 14.70 -15.02 15.04
CA VAL A 236 15.38 -13.88 14.39
C VAL A 236 16.69 -13.55 15.11
N SER A 237 16.66 -13.44 16.43
CA SER A 237 17.86 -13.14 17.25
C SER A 237 18.95 -14.20 17.07
N SER A 238 18.55 -15.48 17.00
CA SER A 238 19.47 -16.59 16.73
C SER A 238 20.10 -16.51 15.34
N LEU A 239 19.31 -16.16 14.31
CA LEU A 239 19.81 -15.98 12.95
C LEU A 239 20.75 -14.77 12.83
N VAL A 240 20.48 -13.68 13.55
CA VAL A 240 21.39 -12.53 13.63
C VAL A 240 22.72 -12.92 14.29
N ALA A 241 22.67 -13.72 15.37
CA ALA A 241 23.87 -14.24 16.02
C ALA A 241 24.68 -15.19 15.12
N GLU A 242 24.02 -15.89 14.17
CA GLU A 242 24.67 -16.68 13.11
C GLU A 242 25.11 -15.83 11.89
N GLU A 243 25.22 -14.52 12.04
CA GLU A 243 25.67 -13.56 11.01
C GLU A 243 24.81 -13.56 9.73
N LYS A 244 23.51 -13.88 9.86
CA LYS A 244 22.55 -13.74 8.76
C LYS A 244 22.17 -12.28 8.59
N ASN A 245 22.65 -11.68 7.49
CA ASN A 245 22.42 -10.28 7.18
C ASN A 245 21.10 -10.00 6.45
N CYS A 246 20.40 -11.02 5.93
CA CYS A 246 19.10 -10.84 5.25
C CYS A 246 18.08 -11.80 5.83
N ILE A 247 17.29 -11.32 6.78
CA ILE A 247 16.24 -12.13 7.38
C ILE A 247 14.90 -11.68 6.81
N THR A 248 14.12 -12.64 6.33
CA THR A 248 12.75 -12.40 5.87
C THR A 248 11.80 -13.17 6.78
N VAL A 249 10.81 -12.49 7.34
CA VAL A 249 9.69 -13.10 8.08
C VAL A 249 8.50 -13.18 7.14
N VAL A 250 7.92 -14.37 6.99
CA VAL A 250 6.82 -14.64 6.07
C VAL A 250 5.63 -15.21 6.82
N MET A 251 4.43 -14.69 6.53
CA MET A 251 3.14 -15.22 6.97
C MET A 251 2.33 -15.58 5.73
N ASP A 252 1.91 -16.84 5.61
CA ASP A 252 1.22 -17.34 4.41
C ASP A 252 -0.24 -16.89 4.30
N ASP A 253 -0.94 -16.71 5.42
CA ASP A 253 -2.36 -16.39 5.43
C ASP A 253 -2.75 -15.73 6.76
N VAL A 254 -2.85 -14.40 6.74
CA VAL A 254 -3.26 -13.61 7.91
C VAL A 254 -4.75 -13.79 8.21
N SER A 255 -5.57 -14.08 7.20
CA SER A 255 -7.00 -14.32 7.37
C SER A 255 -7.23 -15.59 8.21
N LEU A 256 -6.45 -16.65 7.98
CA LEU A 256 -6.48 -17.84 8.83
C LEU A 256 -5.91 -17.60 10.23
N MET A 257 -4.94 -16.71 10.40
CA MET A 257 -4.47 -16.31 11.72
C MET A 257 -5.57 -15.61 12.51
N GLU A 258 -6.38 -14.76 11.88
CA GLU A 258 -7.55 -14.13 12.48
C GLU A 258 -8.61 -15.15 12.90
N VAL A 259 -8.85 -16.17 12.08
CA VAL A 259 -9.72 -17.31 12.46
C VAL A 259 -9.15 -18.04 13.68
N ALA A 260 -7.84 -18.32 13.69
CA ALA A 260 -7.18 -19.01 14.80
C ALA A 260 -7.13 -18.17 16.10
N ALA A 261 -7.21 -16.84 15.95
CA ALA A 261 -7.39 -15.88 17.01
C ALA A 261 -8.87 -15.63 17.36
N ASN A 262 -9.79 -16.54 17.01
CA ASN A 262 -11.22 -16.45 17.32
C ASN A 262 -11.89 -15.13 16.87
N GLY A 263 -11.38 -14.52 15.78
CA GLY A 263 -11.88 -13.25 15.25
C GLY A 263 -11.44 -11.99 16.01
N TYR A 264 -10.47 -12.09 16.94
CA TYR A 264 -9.89 -10.93 17.61
C TYR A 264 -8.87 -10.23 16.69
N SER A 265 -9.37 -9.39 15.77
CA SER A 265 -8.53 -8.70 14.79
C SER A 265 -7.50 -7.75 15.43
N ASP A 266 -7.82 -7.13 16.57
CA ASP A 266 -6.89 -6.27 17.31
C ASP A 266 -5.63 -7.01 17.76
N ASP A 267 -5.76 -8.27 18.21
CA ASP A 267 -4.63 -9.09 18.64
C ASP A 267 -3.76 -9.51 17.43
N VAL A 268 -4.39 -9.78 16.29
CA VAL A 268 -3.70 -10.02 15.01
C VAL A 268 -2.92 -8.79 14.56
N LEU A 269 -3.52 -7.60 14.64
CA LEU A 269 -2.87 -6.34 14.29
C LEU A 269 -1.73 -6.02 15.24
N ASN A 270 -1.88 -6.26 16.53
CA ASN A 270 -0.81 -6.15 17.52
C ASN A 270 0.34 -7.11 17.18
N PHE A 271 0.05 -8.36 16.83
CA PHE A 271 1.06 -9.33 16.40
C PHE A 271 1.80 -8.88 15.12
N MET A 272 1.08 -8.38 14.12
CA MET A 272 1.66 -7.78 12.91
C MET A 272 2.54 -6.57 13.25
N HIS A 273 2.10 -5.72 14.18
CA HIS A 273 2.86 -4.58 14.66
C HIS A 273 4.16 -5.00 15.35
N TYR A 274 4.12 -6.02 16.22
CA TYR A 274 5.32 -6.58 16.84
C TYR A 274 6.27 -7.18 15.81
N CYS A 275 5.77 -7.86 14.78
CA CYS A 275 6.60 -8.35 13.69
C CYS A 275 7.21 -7.21 12.85
N HIS A 276 6.48 -6.10 12.69
CA HIS A 276 6.99 -4.90 12.06
C HIS A 276 8.13 -4.24 12.87
N THR A 277 8.11 -4.25 14.22
CA THR A 277 9.25 -3.69 14.97
C THR A 277 10.55 -4.44 14.69
N LEU A 278 10.49 -5.74 14.37
CA LEU A 278 11.67 -6.52 13.96
C LEU A 278 12.31 -6.00 12.66
N THR A 279 11.54 -5.35 11.77
CA THR A 279 12.09 -4.74 10.55
C THR A 279 12.98 -3.55 10.88
N SER A 280 12.64 -2.80 11.92
CA SER A 280 13.41 -1.64 12.39
C SER A 280 14.59 -2.05 13.27
N ASP A 281 14.38 -3.02 14.17
CA ASP A 281 15.40 -3.45 15.13
C ASP A 281 16.50 -4.31 14.48
N PHE A 282 16.13 -5.18 13.54
CA PHE A 282 17.03 -6.15 12.92
C PHE A 282 17.18 -5.99 11.40
N GLY A 283 16.52 -5.00 10.79
CA GLY A 283 16.55 -4.83 9.34
C GLY A 283 15.82 -5.93 8.56
N CYS A 284 14.93 -6.69 9.21
CA CYS A 284 14.18 -7.77 8.59
C CYS A 284 13.21 -7.27 7.51
N THR A 285 12.90 -8.11 6.53
CA THR A 285 11.77 -7.88 5.62
C THR A 285 10.56 -8.65 6.13
N LEU A 286 9.40 -8.02 6.24
CA LEU A 286 8.15 -8.69 6.60
C LEU A 286 7.31 -8.89 5.34
N ILE A 287 6.80 -10.12 5.13
CA ILE A 287 5.91 -10.46 4.02
C ILE A 287 4.67 -11.13 4.61
N ALA A 288 3.50 -10.63 4.27
CA ALA A 288 2.23 -11.22 4.69
C ALA A 288 1.29 -11.33 3.48
N LEU A 289 0.52 -12.42 3.42
CA LEU A 289 -0.58 -12.57 2.48
C LEU A 289 -1.91 -12.53 3.24
N ASN A 290 -2.87 -11.79 2.70
CA ASN A 290 -4.22 -11.69 3.23
C ASN A 290 -5.23 -11.83 2.08
N HIS A 291 -6.32 -12.55 2.34
CA HIS A 291 -7.43 -12.69 1.41
C HIS A 291 -8.45 -11.56 1.64
N GLU A 292 -8.66 -10.69 0.66
CA GLU A 292 -9.56 -9.53 0.76
C GLU A 292 -11.05 -9.93 0.87
N ASP A 293 -11.43 -11.02 0.21
CA ASP A 293 -12.83 -11.40 -0.03
C ASP A 293 -13.42 -12.40 0.97
N ILE A 294 -12.67 -12.80 2.01
CA ILE A 294 -13.16 -13.73 3.05
C ILE A 294 -14.14 -13.04 4.01
N TYR A 295 -13.99 -11.74 4.23
CA TYR A 295 -14.82 -10.96 5.15
C TYR A 295 -15.67 -9.94 4.39
N TYR A 296 -16.69 -10.40 3.66
CA TYR A 296 -17.67 -9.52 3.02
C TYR A 296 -18.54 -8.80 4.07
N GLY A 297 -18.29 -7.50 4.26
CA GLY A 297 -19.12 -6.61 5.07
C GLY A 297 -19.10 -5.17 4.52
N PRO A 298 -20.17 -4.38 4.67
CA PRO A 298 -20.30 -3.05 4.06
C PRO A 298 -19.30 -2.00 4.57
N GLU A 299 -18.55 -2.29 5.63
CA GLU A 299 -17.57 -1.38 6.25
C GLU A 299 -16.13 -1.62 5.74
N GLY A 300 -15.89 -2.66 4.93
CA GLY A 300 -14.53 -3.16 4.69
C GLY A 300 -13.90 -3.70 5.98
N SER A 301 -12.90 -4.57 5.86
CA SER A 301 -12.16 -4.99 7.05
C SER A 301 -11.29 -3.82 7.52
N MET A 302 -11.60 -3.24 8.69
CA MET A 302 -10.74 -2.21 9.30
C MET A 302 -9.31 -2.73 9.50
N THR A 303 -9.17 -4.04 9.72
CA THR A 303 -7.90 -4.78 9.77
C THR A 303 -7.12 -4.65 8.46
N LEU A 304 -7.78 -4.86 7.32
CA LEU A 304 -7.18 -4.72 5.99
C LEU A 304 -6.63 -3.31 5.77
N LEU A 305 -7.43 -2.27 6.06
CA LEU A 305 -7.00 -0.87 5.91
C LEU A 305 -5.78 -0.54 6.78
N GLN A 306 -5.72 -1.10 8.00
CA GLN A 306 -4.57 -0.92 8.88
C GLN A 306 -3.32 -1.65 8.36
N MET A 307 -3.48 -2.86 7.82
CA MET A 307 -2.38 -3.60 7.21
C MET A 307 -1.86 -2.91 5.95
N GLU A 308 -2.73 -2.41 5.07
CA GLU A 308 -2.37 -1.58 3.92
C GLU A 308 -1.59 -0.34 4.35
N TYR A 309 -2.04 0.32 5.43
CA TYR A 309 -1.35 1.49 5.98
C TYR A 309 0.05 1.14 6.49
N MET A 310 0.25 -0.05 7.07
CA MET A 310 1.56 -0.52 7.51
C MET A 310 2.48 -0.96 6.37
N ALA A 311 1.94 -1.29 5.20
CA ALA A 311 2.70 -1.81 4.08
C ALA A 311 3.54 -0.73 3.36
N ASP A 312 4.80 -1.05 3.08
CA ASP A 312 5.66 -0.26 2.19
C ASP A 312 5.43 -0.61 0.72
N VAL A 313 5.11 -1.89 0.47
CA VAL A 313 4.79 -2.42 -0.84
C VAL A 313 3.51 -3.22 -0.73
N LEU A 314 2.53 -2.85 -1.55
CA LEU A 314 1.28 -3.57 -1.67
C LEU A 314 1.23 -4.27 -3.03
N VAL A 315 0.90 -5.56 -3.01
CA VAL A 315 0.82 -6.42 -4.19
C VAL A 315 -0.58 -7.03 -4.25
N ARG A 316 -1.44 -6.55 -5.16
CA ARG A 316 -2.80 -7.05 -5.35
C ARG A 316 -2.89 -8.00 -6.53
N THR A 317 -3.44 -9.17 -6.32
CA THR A 317 -3.89 -10.10 -7.37
C THR A 317 -5.40 -10.06 -7.49
N GLU A 318 -5.89 -9.68 -8.66
CA GLU A 318 -7.32 -9.50 -8.92
C GLU A 318 -7.74 -10.26 -10.20
N PRO A 319 -9.01 -10.68 -10.30
CA PRO A 319 -9.55 -11.24 -11.52
C PRO A 319 -9.63 -10.15 -12.62
N LEU A 320 -9.74 -10.58 -13.88
CA LEU A 320 -9.95 -9.65 -14.98
C LEU A 320 -11.40 -9.15 -15.01
N ALA A 321 -11.59 -7.84 -15.16
CA ALA A 321 -12.92 -7.23 -15.26
C ALA A 321 -13.74 -7.70 -16.49
N THR A 322 -13.05 -8.10 -17.56
CA THR A 322 -13.66 -8.79 -18.71
C THR A 322 -13.44 -10.28 -18.53
N GLY A 323 -14.53 -11.05 -18.49
CA GLY A 323 -14.52 -12.48 -18.11
C GLY A 323 -13.48 -13.34 -18.82
N SER A 324 -13.19 -14.49 -18.19
CA SER A 324 -12.12 -15.46 -18.48
C SER A 324 -11.59 -15.46 -19.92
N ALA A 325 -10.33 -15.06 -20.08
CA ALA A 325 -9.53 -15.35 -21.27
C ALA A 325 -8.77 -16.66 -21.03
N ALA A 326 -8.79 -17.60 -21.98
CA ALA A 326 -8.17 -18.93 -21.82
C ALA A 326 -6.66 -18.88 -21.48
N ASP A 327 -6.00 -17.77 -21.78
CA ASP A 327 -4.56 -17.57 -21.62
C ASP A 327 -4.16 -16.57 -20.54
N VAL A 328 -5.11 -16.04 -19.75
CA VAL A 328 -4.83 -15.06 -18.68
C VAL A 328 -5.59 -15.43 -17.41
N HIS A 329 -4.86 -15.60 -16.31
CA HIS A 329 -5.45 -16.01 -15.02
C HIS A 329 -5.85 -14.84 -14.14
N GLY A 330 -5.29 -13.65 -14.37
CA GLY A 330 -5.63 -12.45 -13.59
C GLY A 330 -4.73 -11.26 -13.90
N GLN A 331 -4.89 -10.20 -13.11
CA GLN A 331 -4.03 -9.02 -13.10
C GLN A 331 -3.27 -8.90 -11.78
N LEU A 332 -2.06 -8.35 -11.85
CA LEU A 332 -1.21 -8.05 -10.71
C LEU A 332 -0.92 -6.55 -10.67
N THR A 333 -1.29 -5.91 -9.57
CA THR A 333 -1.02 -4.51 -9.30
C THR A 333 0.01 -4.41 -8.17
N ILE A 334 1.11 -3.70 -8.40
CA ILE A 334 2.15 -3.46 -7.39
C ILE A 334 2.23 -1.97 -7.15
N SER A 335 2.03 -1.54 -5.91
CA SER A 335 2.17 -0.15 -5.49
C SER A 335 3.22 -0.04 -4.38
N ARG A 336 4.15 0.91 -4.53
CA ARG A 336 5.14 1.21 -3.49
C ARG A 336 4.80 2.55 -2.82
N ARG A 337 4.69 2.53 -1.49
CA ARG A 337 4.53 3.72 -0.66
C ARG A 337 5.76 4.62 -0.82
N LYS A 338 5.54 5.93 -0.87
CA LYS A 338 6.62 6.92 -1.05
C LYS A 338 7.58 6.84 0.13
N ILE A 339 8.82 6.42 -0.13
CA ILE A 339 9.90 6.55 0.85
C ILE A 339 10.37 8.01 0.79
N PRO A 340 10.40 8.75 1.91
CA PRO A 340 11.04 10.06 1.95
C PRO A 340 12.56 9.88 1.78
N GLU A 341 13.06 9.93 0.55
CA GLU A 341 14.49 10.01 0.28
C GLU A 341 15.00 11.41 0.65
N ARG A 342 16.21 11.47 1.23
CA ARG A 342 16.89 12.72 1.64
C ARG A 342 17.13 13.73 0.49
N GLN A 343 16.75 13.41 -0.75
CA GLN A 343 17.03 14.21 -1.95
C GLN A 343 15.88 14.24 -2.96
N GLY A 344 14.63 14.13 -2.49
CA GLY A 344 13.42 14.32 -3.29
C GLY A 344 12.37 13.26 -3.02
N ILE A 345 11.10 13.62 -3.16
CA ILE A 345 9.98 12.67 -3.03
C ILE A 345 9.99 11.78 -4.28
N SER A 346 10.39 10.51 -4.13
CA SER A 346 10.16 9.52 -5.17
C SER A 346 8.64 9.38 -5.39
N ARG A 347 8.17 9.58 -6.63
CA ARG A 347 6.76 9.27 -6.97
C ARG A 347 6.54 7.79 -6.72
N GLY A 348 5.50 7.45 -5.95
CA GLY A 348 5.09 6.06 -5.74
C GLY A 348 4.94 5.39 -7.11
N ARG A 349 5.70 4.33 -7.34
CA ARG A 349 5.66 3.59 -8.60
C ARG A 349 4.52 2.60 -8.49
N MET A 350 3.62 2.67 -9.46
CA MET A 350 2.55 1.70 -9.63
C MET A 350 2.84 0.92 -10.91
N HIS A 351 2.88 -0.41 -10.80
CA HIS A 351 3.05 -1.33 -11.92
C HIS A 351 1.80 -2.18 -12.03
N ASN A 352 1.25 -2.31 -13.23
CA ASN A 352 0.13 -3.20 -13.52
C ASN A 352 0.50 -4.08 -14.71
N PHE A 353 0.35 -5.38 -14.54
CA PHE A 353 0.53 -6.38 -15.59
C PHE A 353 -0.41 -7.56 -15.38
N HIS A 354 -0.75 -8.23 -16.47
CA HIS A 354 -1.47 -9.50 -16.44
C HIS A 354 -0.51 -10.65 -16.17
N PHE A 355 -1.05 -11.75 -15.64
CA PHE A 355 -0.25 -12.95 -15.39
C PHE A 355 -0.94 -14.23 -15.85
N ARG A 356 -0.10 -15.22 -16.16
CA ARG A 356 -0.49 -16.61 -16.42
C ARG A 356 0.41 -17.53 -15.60
N VAL A 357 -0.21 -18.31 -14.73
CA VAL A 357 0.46 -19.35 -13.94
C VAL A 357 0.59 -20.62 -14.78
N LYS A 358 1.81 -21.15 -14.93
CA LYS A 358 2.09 -22.45 -15.55
C LYS A 358 2.59 -23.41 -14.47
N GLU A 359 2.81 -24.67 -14.83
CA GLU A 359 3.23 -25.72 -13.87
C GLU A 359 4.53 -25.37 -13.10
N ASN A 360 5.51 -24.74 -13.77
CA ASN A 360 6.86 -24.51 -13.21
C ASN A 360 7.29 -23.03 -13.23
N ASN A 361 6.48 -22.13 -13.79
CA ASN A 361 6.80 -20.71 -13.88
C ASN A 361 5.53 -19.85 -13.97
N VAL A 362 5.70 -18.55 -13.77
CA VAL A 362 4.66 -17.55 -13.98
C VAL A 362 5.13 -16.60 -15.07
N GLU A 363 4.25 -16.34 -16.03
CA GLU A 363 4.48 -15.36 -17.09
C GLU A 363 3.73 -14.08 -16.79
N TYR A 364 4.39 -12.95 -17.05
CA TYR A 364 3.86 -11.62 -16.82
C TYR A 364 3.92 -10.84 -18.13
N PHE A 365 2.88 -10.07 -18.43
CA PHE A 365 2.78 -9.29 -19.65
C PHE A 365 1.98 -8.02 -19.42
N TYR A 366 2.36 -6.93 -20.09
CA TYR A 366 1.58 -5.70 -20.00
C TYR A 366 0.22 -5.87 -20.71
N PRO A 367 -0.84 -5.20 -20.24
CA PRO A 367 -2.13 -5.19 -20.92
C PRO A 367 -1.96 -4.73 -22.38
N GLY A 368 -2.58 -5.45 -23.32
CA GLY A 368 -2.51 -5.13 -24.76
C GLY A 368 -1.29 -5.68 -25.52
N THR A 369 -0.44 -6.49 -24.88
CA THR A 369 0.77 -7.06 -25.53
C THR A 369 0.57 -8.49 -26.09
N LEU A 370 -0.58 -9.12 -25.83
CA LEU A 370 -0.99 -10.37 -26.48
C LEU A 370 -1.78 -10.01 -27.75
N SER A 371 -1.18 -10.20 -28.92
CA SER A 371 -1.83 -10.15 -30.23
C SER A 371 -1.59 -11.44 -30.98
#